data_AF-A0A947FK46-F1
#
_entry.id   AF-A0A947FK46-F1
#
_cell.length_a   1.000
_cell.length_b   1.000
_cell.length_c   1.000
_cell.angle_alpha   90.00
_cell.angle_beta   90.00
_cell.angle_gamma   90.00
#
_symmetry.space_group_name_H-M   'P 1'
#
loop_
_entity.id
_entity.type
_entity.pdbx_description
1 polymer ?
#
loop_
_entity_poly.entity_id
_entity_poly.type
_entity_poly.pdbx_seq_one_letter_code
_entity_poly.pdbx_strand_id
1 'polypeptide(L)'
;MLSEQIAQHAGLSVIVCCDMTDAEQLEQEIRFFSFEQPWIYRFPDLETLPYDQFSPHQDIVSERIRCLASISQADSGMLILPVSTLLQKIAPPRFIHQRSLNLKTGDRIDPVALREKLGLYGYNNVSQV
;
A
#
# COMPACT_ATOMS: atom_id res chain seq x y z
N MET A 1 -10.60 22.29 9.06
CA MET A 1 -10.10 21.90 10.40
C MET A 1 -9.08 20.76 10.34
N LEU A 2 -9.46 19.49 10.11
CA LEU A 2 -8.47 18.39 10.08
C LEU A 2 -7.58 18.41 8.83
N SER A 3 -8.19 18.65 7.66
CA SER A 3 -7.48 18.80 6.38
C SER A 3 -6.45 19.94 6.39
N GLU A 4 -6.81 21.08 6.96
CA GLU A 4 -5.92 22.25 7.09
C GLU A 4 -4.76 21.99 8.04
N GLN A 5 -4.99 21.31 9.17
CA GLN A 5 -3.92 20.96 10.11
C GLN A 5 -2.89 20.04 9.48
N ILE A 6 -3.33 19.08 8.67
CA ILE A 6 -2.44 18.16 7.97
C ILE A 6 -1.71 18.90 6.83
N ALA A 7 -2.38 19.80 6.12
CA ALA A 7 -1.71 20.64 5.11
C ALA A 7 -0.57 21.49 5.71
N GLN A 8 -0.67 21.86 6.98
CA GLN A 8 0.38 22.59 7.71
C GLN A 8 1.48 21.69 8.27
N HIS A 9 1.30 20.36 8.25
CA HIS A 9 2.26 19.41 8.78
C HIS A 9 3.21 18.91 7.69
N ALA A 10 4.50 19.21 7.85
CA ALA A 10 5.56 18.76 6.93
C ALA A 10 5.98 17.30 7.22
N GLY A 11 5.05 16.36 7.05
CA GLY A 11 5.30 14.93 7.27
C GLY A 11 4.06 14.07 7.02
N LEU A 12 4.24 12.74 7.04
CA LEU A 12 3.14 11.79 6.94
C LEU A 12 2.29 11.81 8.22
N SER A 13 1.00 12.14 8.10
CA SER A 13 0.03 12.02 9.19
C SER A 13 -0.69 10.67 9.12
N VAL A 14 -0.71 9.94 10.23
CA VAL A 14 -1.42 8.64 10.32
C VAL A 14 -2.72 8.85 11.06
N ILE A 15 -3.84 8.54 10.40
CA ILE A 15 -5.18 8.64 10.96
C ILE A 15 -5.71 7.23 11.19
N VAL A 16 -6.07 6.95 12.43
CA VAL A 16 -6.53 5.64 12.88
C VAL A 16 -8.04 5.71 13.13
N CYS A 17 -8.79 4.96 12.34
CA CYS A 17 -10.25 4.87 12.47
C CYS A 17 -10.67 3.63 13.27
N CYS A 18 -11.92 3.58 13.73
CA CYS A 18 -12.44 2.41 14.44
C CYS A 18 -12.59 1.22 13.50
N ASP A 19 -13.12 1.46 12.30
CA ASP A 19 -13.32 0.44 11.28
C ASP A 19 -13.13 0.99 9.85
N MET A 20 -13.35 0.12 8.86
CA MET A 20 -13.16 0.45 7.45
C MET A 20 -14.20 1.44 6.92
N THR A 21 -15.44 1.39 7.44
CA THR A 21 -16.51 2.32 7.06
C THR A 21 -16.15 3.73 7.49
N ASP A 22 -15.67 3.88 8.73
CA ASP A 22 -15.21 5.16 9.27
C ASP A 22 -14.02 5.70 8.47
N ALA A 23 -13.08 4.84 8.06
CA ALA A 23 -11.95 5.22 7.21
C ALA A 23 -12.40 5.76 5.84
N GLU A 24 -13.38 5.10 5.22
CA GLU A 24 -13.92 5.50 3.92
C GLU A 24 -14.69 6.81 3.99
N GLN A 25 -15.55 6.96 5.00
CA GLN A 25 -16.29 8.18 5.21
C GLN A 25 -15.34 9.35 5.46
N LEU A 26 -14.33 9.16 6.31
CA LEU A 26 -13.35 10.20 6.60
C LEU A 26 -12.55 10.62 5.36
N GLU A 27 -12.16 9.68 4.51
CA GLU A 27 -11.51 10.02 3.24
C GLU A 27 -12.41 10.89 2.36
N GLN A 28 -13.68 10.51 2.21
CA GLN A 28 -14.64 11.28 1.42
C GLN A 28 -14.82 12.70 1.96
N GLU A 29 -14.94 12.84 3.28
CA GLU A 29 -15.03 14.14 3.96
C GLU A 29 -13.77 14.98 3.71
N ILE A 30 -12.58 14.39 3.88
CA ILE A 30 -11.31 15.09 3.62
C ILE A 30 -11.25 15.56 2.16
N ARG A 31 -11.59 14.71 1.19
CA ARG A 31 -11.58 15.07 -0.23
C ARG A 31 -12.60 16.16 -0.57
N PHE A 32 -13.75 16.15 0.10
CA PHE A 32 -14.80 17.14 -0.08
C PHE A 32 -14.38 18.52 0.46
N PHE A 33 -13.78 18.58 1.65
CA PHE A 33 -13.41 19.84 2.30
C PHE A 33 -12.03 20.38 1.91
N SER A 34 -11.21 19.61 1.21
CA SER A 34 -9.85 20.03 0.85
C SER A 34 -9.79 20.64 -0.55
N PHE A 35 -9.38 21.90 -0.62
CA PHE A 35 -9.22 22.61 -1.89
C PHE A 35 -8.04 22.08 -2.72
N GLU A 36 -6.93 21.71 -2.06
CA GLU A 36 -5.70 21.27 -2.74
C GLU A 36 -5.59 19.74 -2.95
N GLN A 37 -6.65 18.97 -2.71
CA GLN A 37 -6.70 17.51 -2.87
C GLN A 37 -5.45 16.80 -2.28
N PRO A 38 -5.38 16.64 -0.95
CA PRO A 38 -4.23 16.07 -0.28
C PRO A 38 -3.94 14.65 -0.79
N TRP A 39 -2.66 14.27 -0.76
CA TRP A 39 -2.28 12.92 -1.09
C TRP A 39 -2.67 11.96 0.05
N ILE A 40 -3.59 11.04 -0.25
CA ILE A 40 -4.13 10.08 0.72
C ILE A 40 -3.69 8.67 0.31
N TYR A 41 -3.02 8.00 1.22
CA TYR A 41 -2.67 6.58 1.18
C TYR A 41 -3.73 5.80 1.95
N ARG A 42 -4.28 4.77 1.31
CA ARG A 42 -5.12 3.75 1.96
C ARG A 42 -4.30 2.49 2.13
N PHE A 43 -4.21 1.97 3.35
CA PHE A 43 -3.61 0.67 3.60
C PHE A 43 -4.74 -0.35 3.83
N PRO A 44 -5.04 -1.20 2.83
CA PRO A 44 -6.25 -2.02 2.86
C PRO A 44 -6.12 -3.13 3.90
N ASP A 45 -7.24 -3.47 4.55
CA ASP A 45 -7.31 -4.63 5.44
C ASP A 45 -7.11 -5.94 4.66
N LEU A 46 -6.76 -7.04 5.34
CA LEU A 46 -6.57 -8.33 4.68
C LEU A 46 -7.90 -8.96 4.25
N GLU A 47 -9.04 -8.50 4.77
CA GLU A 47 -10.37 -9.05 4.53
C GLU A 47 -10.51 -10.54 4.91
N THR A 48 -9.58 -11.03 5.73
CA THR A 48 -9.58 -12.37 6.29
C THR A 48 -9.57 -12.28 7.80
N LEU A 49 -10.22 -13.24 8.48
CA LEU A 49 -10.18 -13.29 9.93
C LEU A 49 -8.78 -13.68 10.44
N PRO A 50 -8.41 -13.34 11.69
CA PRO A 50 -7.21 -13.90 12.31
C PRO A 50 -7.29 -15.43 12.33
N TYR A 51 -6.29 -16.08 11.75
CA TYR A 51 -6.22 -17.55 11.60
C TYR A 51 -7.29 -18.15 10.67
N ASP A 52 -7.73 -17.39 9.66
CA ASP A 52 -8.60 -17.89 8.59
C ASP A 52 -7.92 -19.01 7.78
N GLN A 53 -8.73 -19.89 7.18
CA GLN A 53 -8.26 -20.94 6.28
C GLN A 53 -7.95 -20.41 4.88
N PHE A 54 -8.52 -19.27 4.52
CA PHE A 54 -8.30 -18.63 3.24
C PHE A 54 -7.14 -17.64 3.28
N SER A 55 -6.36 -17.62 2.20
CA SER A 55 -5.38 -16.57 1.99
C SER A 55 -6.09 -15.31 1.48
N PRO A 56 -5.60 -14.10 1.83
CA PRO A 56 -6.10 -12.85 1.27
C PRO A 56 -6.04 -12.86 -0.26
N HIS A 57 -6.96 -12.13 -0.90
CA HIS A 57 -6.96 -12.02 -2.35
C HIS A 57 -5.65 -11.39 -2.86
N GLN A 58 -5.14 -11.86 -4.01
CA GLN A 58 -3.86 -11.37 -4.54
C GLN A 58 -3.87 -9.87 -4.83
N ASP A 59 -5.02 -9.32 -5.18
CA ASP A 59 -5.18 -7.88 -5.41
C ASP A 59 -4.96 -7.08 -4.12
N ILE A 60 -5.53 -7.53 -3.00
CA ILE A 60 -5.35 -6.91 -1.68
C ILE A 60 -3.87 -6.95 -1.28
N VAL A 61 -3.21 -8.11 -1.45
CA VAL A 61 -1.78 -8.24 -1.17
C VAL A 61 -0.97 -7.28 -2.04
N SER A 62 -1.31 -7.16 -3.32
CA SER A 62 -0.65 -6.27 -4.27
C SER A 62 -0.83 -4.79 -3.90
N GLU A 63 -2.04 -4.40 -3.50
CA GLU A 63 -2.34 -3.05 -3.04
C GLU A 63 -1.60 -2.70 -1.74
N ARG A 64 -1.51 -3.63 -0.79
CA ARG A 64 -0.71 -3.46 0.43
C ARG A 64 0.76 -3.23 0.10
N ILE A 65 1.35 -4.06 -0.76
CA ILE A 65 2.76 -3.92 -1.17
C ILE A 65 2.97 -2.57 -1.86
N ARG A 66 2.06 -2.18 -2.77
CA ARG A 66 2.11 -0.89 -3.45
C ARG A 66 2.05 0.26 -2.45
N CYS A 67 1.11 0.23 -1.51
CA CYS A 67 0.97 1.24 -0.48
C CYS A 67 2.23 1.34 0.39
N LEU A 68 2.74 0.21 0.89
CA LEU A 68 3.99 0.17 1.68
C LEU A 68 5.20 0.73 0.92
N ALA A 69 5.31 0.41 -0.37
CA ALA A 69 6.38 0.93 -1.23
C ALA A 69 6.25 2.45 -1.42
N SER A 70 5.03 2.97 -1.62
CA SER A 70 4.78 4.40 -1.78
C SER A 70 5.01 5.18 -0.49
N ILE A 71 4.46 4.74 0.65
CA ILE A 71 4.63 5.45 1.92
C ILE A 71 6.08 5.46 2.40
N SER A 72 6.89 4.46 2.03
CA SER A 72 8.33 4.43 2.38
C SER A 72 9.15 5.55 1.72
N GLN A 73 8.62 6.17 0.66
CA GLN A 73 9.24 7.26 -0.10
C GLN A 73 8.47 8.57 0.06
N ALA A 74 7.43 8.60 0.90
CA ALA A 74 6.57 9.77 1.06
C ALA A 74 7.15 10.76 2.08
N ASP A 75 7.38 12.00 1.64
CA ASP A 75 7.79 13.09 2.52
C ASP A 75 6.60 13.72 3.28
N SER A 76 5.40 13.62 2.72
CA SER A 76 4.16 14.14 3.31
C SER A 76 2.93 13.38 2.81
N GLY A 77 1.80 13.62 3.47
CA GLY A 77 0.50 13.06 3.08
C GLY A 77 -0.27 12.48 4.26
N MET A 78 -1.35 11.77 3.96
CA MET A 78 -2.22 11.14 4.95
C MET A 78 -2.25 9.64 4.73
N LEU A 79 -2.05 8.88 5.79
CA LEU A 79 -2.32 7.45 5.79
C LEU A 79 -3.57 7.20 6.64
N ILE A 80 -4.64 6.73 6.01
CA ILE A 80 -5.91 6.41 6.68
C ILE A 80 -6.06 4.89 6.73
N LEU A 81 -6.28 4.35 7.93
CA LEU A 81 -6.51 2.92 8.16
C LEU A 81 -7.29 2.67 9.45
N PRO A 82 -8.00 1.54 9.58
CA PRO A 82 -8.60 1.16 10.85
C PRO A 82 -7.56 0.62 11.84
N VAL A 83 -7.92 0.65 13.13
CA VAL A 83 -7.08 0.14 14.23
C VAL A 83 -6.72 -1.35 14.05
N SER A 84 -7.65 -2.16 13.53
CA SER A 84 -7.44 -3.58 13.27
C SER A 84 -6.26 -3.81 12.31
N THR A 85 -6.19 -3.05 11.23
CA THR A 85 -5.12 -3.14 10.23
C THR A 85 -3.80 -2.60 10.77
N LEU A 86 -3.83 -1.54 11.60
CA LEU A 86 -2.62 -0.96 12.19
C LEU A 86 -1.88 -1.94 13.10
N LEU A 87 -2.62 -2.76 13.84
CA LEU A 87 -2.05 -3.72 14.79
C LEU A 87 -1.42 -4.95 14.10
N GLN A 88 -1.67 -5.14 12.80
CA GLN A 88 -1.08 -6.25 12.06
C GLN A 88 0.42 -6.03 11.86
N LYS A 89 1.21 -7.06 12.15
CA LYS A 89 2.64 -7.05 11.81
C LYS A 89 2.82 -7.10 10.29
N ILE A 90 3.63 -6.19 9.78
CA ILE A 90 3.97 -6.12 8.36
C ILE A 90 5.41 -6.58 8.08
N ALA A 91 5.70 -6.87 6.82
CA ALA A 91 7.06 -7.18 6.39
C ALA A 91 7.99 -5.97 6.62
N PRO A 92 9.27 -6.20 6.99
CA PRO A 92 10.22 -5.12 7.18
C PRO A 92 10.49 -4.40 5.83
N PRO A 93 10.74 -3.09 5.80
CA PRO A 93 10.91 -2.32 4.56
C PRO A 93 11.93 -2.92 3.58
N ARG A 94 13.04 -3.45 4.10
CA ARG A 94 14.08 -4.14 3.30
C ARG A 94 13.52 -5.25 2.41
N PHE A 95 12.49 -5.95 2.86
CA PHE A 95 11.86 -7.05 2.13
C PHE A 95 11.14 -6.54 0.88
N ILE A 96 10.45 -5.40 0.99
CA ILE A 96 9.75 -4.75 -0.11
C ILE A 96 10.75 -4.22 -1.13
N HIS A 97 11.80 -3.52 -0.68
CA HIS A 97 12.81 -2.96 -1.59
C HIS A 97 13.60 -4.03 -2.35
N GLN A 98 14.01 -5.12 -1.69
CA GLN A 98 14.82 -6.19 -2.30
C GLN A 98 14.06 -7.03 -3.34
N ARG A 99 12.73 -7.04 -3.26
CA ARG A 99 11.84 -7.78 -4.17
C ARG A 99 11.17 -6.87 -5.20
N SER A 100 11.60 -5.61 -5.31
CA SER A 100 11.15 -4.69 -6.35
C SER A 100 11.98 -4.87 -7.62
N LEU A 101 11.32 -4.79 -8.78
CA LEU A 101 11.95 -4.83 -10.09
C LEU A 101 11.68 -3.50 -10.79
N ASN A 102 12.73 -2.74 -11.08
CA ASN A 102 12.64 -1.49 -11.81
C ASN A 102 13.10 -1.73 -13.26
N LEU A 103 12.17 -1.57 -14.20
CA LEU A 103 12.40 -1.78 -15.63
C LEU A 103 12.11 -0.48 -16.37
N LYS A 104 12.97 -0.12 -17.32
CA LYS A 104 12.82 1.08 -18.15
C LYS A 104 12.97 0.73 -19.62
N THR A 105 12.33 1.52 -20.47
CA THR A 105 12.48 1.40 -21.92
C THR A 105 13.94 1.59 -22.30
N GLY A 106 14.51 0.61 -23.01
CA GLY A 106 15.91 0.60 -23.41
C GLY A 106 16.81 -0.33 -22.59
N ASP A 107 16.31 -0.91 -21.50
CA ASP A 107 17.06 -1.90 -20.72
C ASP A 107 17.33 -3.16 -21.54
N ARG A 108 18.58 -3.65 -21.49
CA ARG A 108 18.98 -4.93 -22.09
C ARG A 108 18.94 -6.00 -21.02
N ILE A 109 17.96 -6.87 -21.08
CA ILE A 109 17.68 -7.87 -20.04
C ILE A 109 17.66 -9.25 -20.68
N ASP A 110 18.33 -10.20 -20.05
CA ASP A 110 18.23 -11.62 -20.40
C ASP A 110 16.85 -12.15 -19.95
N PRO A 111 15.98 -12.58 -20.88
CA PRO A 111 14.66 -13.11 -20.54
C PRO A 111 14.71 -14.35 -19.64
N VAL A 112 15.74 -15.19 -19.76
CA VAL A 112 15.88 -16.41 -18.95
C VAL A 112 16.21 -16.05 -17.51
N ALA A 113 17.22 -15.18 -17.33
CA ALA A 113 17.59 -14.66 -16.02
C ALA A 113 16.43 -13.89 -15.35
N LEU A 114 15.66 -13.12 -16.13
CA LEU A 114 14.47 -12.42 -15.63
C LEU A 114 13.41 -13.41 -15.14
N ARG A 115 13.13 -14.46 -15.91
CA ARG A 115 12.16 -15.49 -15.53
C ARG A 115 12.54 -16.18 -14.22
N GLU A 116 13.81 -16.56 -14.07
CA GLU A 116 14.31 -17.17 -12.83
C GLU A 116 14.18 -16.21 -11.64
N LYS A 117 14.52 -14.93 -11.84
CA LYS A 117 14.37 -13.89 -10.82
C LYS A 117 12.92 -13.67 -10.42
N LEU A 118 11.98 -13.67 -11.36
CA LEU A 118 10.54 -13.57 -11.08
C LEU A 118 10.04 -14.79 -10.29
N GLY A 119 10.51 -16.00 -10.64
CA GLY A 119 10.23 -17.22 -9.87
C GLY A 119 10.70 -17.11 -8.41
N LEU A 120 11.91 -16.58 -8.17
CA LEU A 120 12.42 -16.33 -6.82
C LEU A 120 11.60 -15.29 -6.04
N TYR A 121 10.94 -14.37 -6.74
CA TYR A 121 10.03 -13.38 -6.13
C TYR A 121 8.62 -13.90 -5.88
N GLY A 122 8.32 -15.14 -6.28
CA GLY A 122 7.02 -15.80 -6.04
C GLY A 122 5.99 -15.57 -7.15
N TYR A 123 6.41 -15.10 -8.33
CA TYR A 123 5.52 -15.02 -9.49
C TYR A 123 5.28 -16.41 -10.08
N ASN A 124 4.03 -16.67 -10.47
CA ASN A 124 3.64 -17.91 -11.12
C ASN A 124 3.80 -17.79 -12.65
N ASN A 125 4.31 -18.86 -13.27
CA ASN A 125 4.35 -18.97 -14.72
C ASN A 125 2.99 -19.51 -15.20
N VAL A 126 2.22 -18.68 -15.89
CA VAL A 126 0.90 -19.00 -16.44
C VAL A 126 0.87 -18.74 -17.94
N SER A 127 0.04 -19.47 -18.67
CA SER A 127 -0.09 -19.35 -20.13
C SER A 127 -0.77 -18.05 -20.56
N GLN A 128 -1.60 -17.47 -19.70
CA GLN A 128 -2.30 -16.21 -19.93
C GLN A 128 -2.47 -15.47 -18.59
N VAL A 129 -2.21 -14.16 -18.61
CA VAL A 129 -2.40 -13.24 -17.48
C VAL A 129 -3.70 -12.49 -17.66
#